data_AF-A0A239FHW8-F1
#
_entry.id   AF-A0A239FHW8-F1
#
_cell.length_a   1.000
_cell.length_b   1.000
_cell.length_c   1.000
_cell.angle_alpha   90.00
_cell.angle_beta   90.00
_cell.angle_gamma   90.00
#
_symmetry.space_group_name_H-M   'P 1'
#
loop_
_entity.id
_entity.type
_entity.pdbx_description
1 polymer ?
#
loop_
_entity_poly.entity_id
_entity_poly.type
_entity_poly.pdbx_seq_one_letter_code
_entity_poly.pdbx_strand_id
1 'polypeptide(L)'
;MKKLSAIIFIFLLFSCEKQYEDTIPEGASIAISTLYSDLTEDGNIMLQWGDVRICNGFNCIRNEVSASNYELFVKRPGAQNFERVIRLPSGTNQFLFGDVRKGEAYEFFIKSNRAGTSVDSNTVMIIPAEVQVIELVFRLDMSGHALMHPRLSPLGSQVAYVSDVQFTEGGEERRALSLFIWDKETQQHQLVKRNANQPNWSSDGKRLIYVTTTGLSQSVQGVLPSHLEIFDLEGEEFTLISGGFHQQYLPSFSKDDEQVFFYSDSLNREDFGLWQRDFSGGSTLVFPSFRDPELLAGMAPFYGLDVSQLTEMVAVDHLQLFNDRPVYQIFGFDMAGGGQKVDLMVSQWSDFSPSFSPVDANKLAFISDRSGISQVWLLDLVSKELKQMTFFSILKSDYRITKIGSSISWGDDGNSLLFPVSSPRGGRELVKIPL
;
A
#
# COMPACT_ATOMS: atom_id res chain seq x y z
N MET A 1 25.62 -14.32 71.76
CA MET A 1 24.49 -13.41 71.45
C MET A 1 24.98 -11.97 71.46
N LYS A 2 25.32 -11.40 70.30
CA LYS A 2 25.56 -9.97 70.11
C LYS A 2 24.59 -9.52 69.01
N LYS A 3 23.68 -8.60 69.37
CA LYS A 3 22.70 -8.01 68.44
C LYS A 3 23.46 -7.12 67.45
N LEU A 4 23.40 -7.45 66.16
CA LEU A 4 23.81 -6.55 65.08
C LEU A 4 22.63 -5.61 64.81
N SER A 5 22.74 -4.35 65.21
CA SER A 5 21.83 -3.30 64.74
C SER A 5 22.23 -2.93 63.31
N ALA A 6 21.44 -3.36 62.32
CA ALA A 6 21.54 -2.87 60.96
C ALA A 6 20.94 -1.45 60.90
N ILE A 7 21.79 -0.45 60.67
CA ILE A 7 21.38 0.91 60.37
C ILE A 7 20.94 0.91 58.90
N ILE A 8 19.63 0.98 58.68
CA ILE A 8 19.03 1.16 57.35
C ILE A 8 19.15 2.64 57.00
N PHE A 9 20.06 2.97 56.07
CA PHE A 9 20.06 4.27 55.41
C PHE A 9 18.94 4.28 54.36
N ILE A 10 17.79 4.85 54.73
CA ILE A 10 16.73 5.14 53.77
C ILE A 10 17.18 6.37 52.98
N PHE A 11 17.82 6.16 51.83
CA PHE A 11 17.93 7.20 50.82
C PHE A 11 16.55 7.37 50.19
N LEU A 12 15.77 8.32 50.71
CA LEU A 12 14.64 8.91 49.99
C LEU A 12 15.23 9.66 48.79
N LEU A 13 15.43 8.95 47.68
CA LEU A 13 15.56 9.58 46.38
C LEU A 13 14.18 10.13 46.02
N PHE A 14 13.89 11.34 46.48
CA PHE A 14 12.95 12.19 45.78
C PHE A 14 13.48 12.29 44.35
N SER A 15 12.83 11.59 43.43
CA SER A 15 12.95 11.88 42.01
C SER A 15 12.49 13.33 41.84
N CYS A 16 13.42 14.27 41.89
CA CYS A 16 13.23 15.58 41.31
C CYS A 16 13.10 15.31 39.81
N GLU A 17 11.87 15.15 39.36
CA GLU A 17 11.49 15.28 37.97
C GLU A 17 11.99 16.67 37.54
N LYS A 18 13.17 16.71 36.92
CA LYS A 18 13.79 17.95 36.48
C LYS A 18 12.84 18.49 35.43
N GLN A 19 12.04 19.49 35.81
CA GLN A 19 11.17 20.23 34.92
C GLN A 19 12.09 20.92 33.92
N TYR A 20 12.37 20.27 32.80
CA TYR A 20 12.94 20.91 31.62
C TYR A 20 11.82 21.81 31.10
N GLU A 21 11.66 22.99 31.70
CA GLU A 21 10.76 24.03 31.19
C GLU A 21 11.41 24.69 29.97
N ASP A 22 11.68 23.91 28.94
CA ASP A 22 11.97 24.50 27.65
C ASP A 22 10.65 25.05 27.11
N THR A 23 10.51 26.37 27.11
CA THR A 23 9.28 27.03 26.65
C THR A 23 9.00 26.73 25.17
N ILE A 24 7.73 26.83 24.78
CA ILE A 24 7.34 26.88 23.37
C ILE A 24 7.33 28.37 22.98
N PRO A 25 8.20 28.81 22.05
CA PRO A 25 8.21 30.21 21.59
C PRO A 25 6.84 30.65 21.07
N GLU A 26 6.54 31.95 21.18
CA GLU A 26 5.29 32.50 20.64
C GLU A 26 5.17 32.21 19.14
N GLY A 27 4.01 31.69 18.71
CA GLY A 27 3.76 31.30 17.33
C GLY A 27 4.37 29.95 16.91
N ALA A 28 5.00 29.22 17.85
CA ALA A 28 5.50 27.87 17.62
C ALA A 28 4.61 26.77 18.22
N SER A 29 4.73 25.56 17.71
CA SER A 29 4.10 24.33 18.22
C SER A 29 5.14 23.24 18.49
N ILE A 30 4.74 22.18 19.19
CA ILE A 30 5.59 20.99 19.31
C ILE A 30 5.60 20.28 17.96
N ALA A 31 6.77 19.80 17.53
CA ALA A 31 6.88 18.98 16.34
C ALA A 31 6.05 17.69 16.47
N ILE A 32 5.29 17.36 15.42
CA ILE A 32 4.52 16.11 15.36
C ILE A 32 5.47 15.01 14.90
N SER A 33 5.70 13.99 15.72
CA SER A 33 6.56 12.87 15.35
C SER A 33 5.76 11.83 14.55
N THR A 34 6.32 11.35 13.44
CA THR A 34 5.81 10.14 12.76
C THR A 34 6.55 8.92 13.28
N LEU A 35 5.80 7.94 13.76
CA LEU A 35 6.28 6.67 14.26
C LEU A 35 6.24 5.60 13.17
N TYR A 36 7.26 4.74 13.18
CA TYR A 36 7.46 3.60 12.31
C TYR A 36 7.84 2.39 13.16
N SER A 37 7.46 1.19 12.70
CA SER A 37 7.81 -0.07 13.33
C SER A 37 8.44 -1.02 12.31
N ASP A 38 9.56 -1.63 12.67
CA ASP A 38 10.20 -2.73 11.94
C ASP A 38 10.57 -3.89 12.89
N LEU A 39 11.10 -4.97 12.32
CA LEU A 39 11.67 -6.08 13.09
C LEU A 39 13.18 -6.11 12.95
N THR A 40 13.84 -6.36 14.07
CA THR A 40 15.25 -6.74 14.09
C THR A 40 15.45 -8.19 13.63
N GLU A 41 16.68 -8.56 13.28
CA GLU A 41 17.02 -9.94 12.87
C GLU A 41 16.71 -10.96 13.97
N ASP A 42 16.84 -10.55 15.24
CA ASP A 42 16.52 -11.38 16.41
C ASP A 42 15.01 -11.42 16.73
N GLY A 43 14.16 -10.79 15.90
CA GLY A 43 12.70 -10.80 16.03
C GLY A 43 12.11 -9.84 17.05
N ASN A 44 12.92 -8.94 17.63
CA ASN A 44 12.42 -7.85 18.47
C ASN A 44 11.83 -6.71 17.63
N ILE A 45 10.85 -6.01 18.18
CA ILE A 45 10.24 -4.84 17.53
C ILE A 45 11.17 -3.65 17.73
N MET A 46 11.53 -2.99 16.64
CA MET A 46 12.24 -1.72 16.69
C MET A 46 11.29 -0.60 16.27
N LEU A 47 11.16 0.38 17.15
CA LEU A 47 10.34 1.57 16.95
C LEU A 47 11.24 2.74 16.64
N GLN A 48 10.87 3.51 15.64
CA GLN A 48 11.66 4.64 15.15
C GLN A 48 10.73 5.80 14.86
N TRP A 49 11.12 7.01 15.22
CA TRP A 49 10.31 8.18 14.93
C TRP A 49 11.16 9.37 14.53
N GLY A 50 10.54 10.27 13.77
CA GLY A 50 11.15 11.53 13.37
C GLY A 50 10.11 12.62 13.31
N ASP A 51 10.54 13.85 13.55
CA ASP A 51 9.69 15.03 13.50
C ASP A 51 9.28 15.31 12.05
N VAL A 52 7.97 15.36 11.78
CA VAL A 52 7.41 15.74 10.49
C VAL A 52 7.74 17.20 10.25
N ARG A 53 8.45 17.50 9.17
CA ARG A 53 8.63 18.89 8.74
C ARG A 53 7.48 19.26 7.82
N ILE A 54 6.64 20.19 8.26
CA ILE A 54 5.66 20.80 7.36
C ILE A 54 6.41 21.76 6.42
N CYS A 55 6.48 21.38 5.14
CA CYS A 55 7.13 22.16 4.10
C CYS A 55 6.11 22.59 3.05
N ASN A 56 6.15 23.88 2.68
CA ASN A 56 5.40 24.42 1.56
C ASN A 56 6.39 24.75 0.43
N GLY A 57 6.58 23.80 -0.49
CA GLY A 57 7.67 23.83 -1.47
C GLY A 57 9.04 23.72 -0.80
N PHE A 58 9.99 24.59 -1.17
CA PHE A 58 11.33 24.63 -0.55
C PHE A 58 11.36 25.31 0.83
N ASN A 59 10.26 25.92 1.27
CA ASN A 59 10.16 26.60 2.56
C ASN A 59 9.52 25.69 3.60
N CYS A 60 10.34 25.10 4.47
CA CYS A 60 9.85 24.43 5.67
C CYS A 60 9.54 25.45 6.76
N ILE A 61 8.32 25.42 7.28
CA ILE A 61 7.90 26.30 8.37
C ILE A 61 8.71 25.90 9.61
N ARG A 62 9.57 26.80 10.12
CA ARG A 62 10.40 26.57 11.32
C ARG A 62 9.69 26.93 12.62
N ASN A 63 8.37 26.88 12.63
CA ASN A 63 7.59 27.20 13.83
C ASN A 63 7.33 25.95 14.67
N GLU A 64 8.13 24.90 14.53
CA GLU A 64 8.05 23.71 15.36
C GLU A 64 9.30 23.56 16.21
N VAL A 65 9.10 23.18 17.47
CA VAL A 65 10.16 22.89 18.44
C VAL A 65 10.12 21.43 18.85
N SER A 66 11.29 20.82 18.98
CA SER A 66 11.40 19.42 19.41
C SER A 66 10.90 19.23 20.84
N ALA A 67 10.37 18.04 21.12
CA ALA A 67 9.90 17.66 22.44
C ALA A 67 11.03 17.67 23.48
N SER A 68 10.69 18.05 24.72
CA SER A 68 11.62 17.95 25.87
C SER A 68 11.70 16.53 26.41
N ASN A 69 10.68 15.71 26.14
CA ASN A 69 10.68 14.27 26.41
C ASN A 69 9.60 13.57 25.56
N TYR A 70 9.70 12.25 25.47
CA TYR A 70 8.73 11.40 24.81
C TYR A 70 8.17 10.38 25.79
N GLU A 71 6.92 9.96 25.63
CA GLU A 71 6.34 8.81 26.32
C GLU A 71 5.90 7.77 25.30
N LEU A 72 6.39 6.55 25.43
CA LEU A 72 6.01 5.44 24.56
C LEU A 72 4.83 4.69 25.16
N PHE A 73 3.80 4.45 24.36
CA PHE A 73 2.63 3.67 24.72
C PHE A 73 2.53 2.41 23.86
N VAL A 74 2.06 1.32 24.47
CA VAL A 74 1.80 0.05 23.80
C VAL A 74 0.39 -0.43 24.11
N LYS A 75 -0.29 -0.99 23.11
CA LYS A 75 -1.44 -1.86 23.30
C LYS A 75 -0.99 -3.28 22.97
N ARG A 76 -0.88 -4.11 24.00
CA ARG A 76 -0.45 -5.50 23.89
C ARG A 76 -1.58 -6.38 23.32
N PRO A 77 -1.26 -7.55 22.76
CA PRO A 77 -2.27 -8.46 22.24
C PRO A 77 -3.34 -8.81 23.27
N GLY A 78 -4.61 -8.65 22.88
CA GLY A 78 -5.80 -8.87 23.72
C GLY A 78 -6.11 -7.73 24.70
N ALA A 79 -5.25 -6.71 24.81
CA ALA A 79 -5.52 -5.54 25.65
C ALA A 79 -6.51 -4.59 24.96
N GLN A 80 -7.38 -3.96 25.76
CA GLN A 80 -8.34 -2.98 25.26
C GLN A 80 -7.75 -1.56 25.17
N ASN A 81 -6.81 -1.24 26.07
CA ASN A 81 -6.27 0.11 26.23
C ASN A 81 -4.75 0.10 26.06
N PHE A 82 -4.22 1.25 25.63
CA PHE A 82 -2.79 1.52 25.65
C PHE A 82 -2.29 1.74 27.09
N GLU A 83 -1.07 1.29 27.35
CA GLU A 83 -0.35 1.55 28.59
C GLU A 83 1.01 2.17 28.31
N ARG A 84 1.47 3.04 29.21
CA ARG A 84 2.78 3.67 29.07
C ARG A 84 3.88 2.67 29.39
N VAL A 85 4.76 2.46 28.43
CA VAL A 85 5.95 1.61 28.58
C VAL A 85 7.04 2.35 29.33
N ILE A 86 7.40 3.54 28.85
CA ILE A 86 8.57 4.28 29.32
C ILE A 86 8.47 5.77 28.96
N ARG A 87 9.19 6.60 29.72
CA ARG A 87 9.49 7.98 29.37
C ARG A 87 10.93 8.10 28.91
N LEU A 88 11.14 8.74 27.77
CA LEU A 88 12.42 8.86 27.08
C LEU A 88 12.87 10.33 27.05
N PRO A 89 14.17 10.60 27.17
CA PRO A 89 14.69 11.96 27.14
C PRO A 89 14.54 12.60 25.73
N SER A 90 14.64 13.93 25.67
CA SER A 90 14.75 14.66 24.40
C SER A 90 15.89 14.09 23.53
N GLY A 91 15.72 14.18 22.21
CA GLY A 91 16.69 13.65 21.23
C GLY A 91 16.62 12.13 21.02
N THR A 92 15.81 11.40 21.79
CA THR A 92 15.53 9.99 21.51
C THR A 92 14.63 9.87 20.28
N ASN A 93 15.00 8.99 19.36
CA ASN A 93 14.26 8.76 18.11
C ASN A 93 14.09 7.26 17.78
N GLN A 94 14.52 6.38 18.67
CA GLN A 94 14.42 4.93 18.52
C GLN A 94 14.19 4.24 19.87
N PHE A 95 13.52 3.10 19.84
CA PHE A 95 13.31 2.25 21.01
C PHE A 95 13.19 0.78 20.60
N LEU A 96 13.97 -0.10 21.25
CA LEU A 96 13.89 -1.55 21.05
C LEU A 96 12.92 -2.15 22.07
N PHE A 97 11.86 -2.79 21.60
CA PHE A 97 10.84 -3.46 22.39
C PHE A 97 10.96 -4.98 22.23
N GLY A 98 11.36 -5.66 23.31
CA GLY A 98 11.55 -7.11 23.37
C GLY A 98 10.41 -7.87 24.05
N ASP A 99 10.61 -9.17 24.29
CA ASP A 99 9.65 -10.10 24.91
C ASP A 99 8.30 -10.15 24.17
N VAL A 100 8.36 -10.28 22.85
CA VAL A 100 7.21 -10.24 21.95
C VAL A 100 6.69 -11.64 21.61
N ARG A 101 5.37 -11.77 21.48
CA ARG A 101 4.71 -12.97 20.98
C ARG A 101 4.59 -12.90 19.46
N LYS A 102 5.14 -13.90 18.77
CA LYS A 102 5.01 -14.01 17.31
C LYS A 102 3.57 -14.30 16.92
N GLY A 103 3.12 -13.73 15.81
CA GLY A 103 1.77 -13.90 15.27
C GLY A 103 0.69 -13.06 15.95
N GLU A 104 1.05 -12.23 16.93
CA GLU A 104 0.10 -11.40 17.65
C GLU A 104 0.34 -9.90 17.40
N ALA A 105 -0.72 -9.11 17.32
CA ALA A 105 -0.65 -7.69 17.01
C ALA A 105 -0.29 -6.83 18.23
N TYR A 106 0.71 -5.97 18.03
CA TYR A 106 1.06 -4.90 18.95
C TYR A 106 0.79 -3.56 18.27
N GLU A 107 0.18 -2.63 19.00
CA GLU A 107 0.04 -1.25 18.54
C GLU A 107 0.85 -0.30 19.41
N PHE A 108 1.41 0.75 18.82
CA PHE A 108 2.21 1.74 19.51
C PHE A 108 1.88 3.14 19.04
N PHE A 109 1.99 4.10 19.96
CA PHE A 109 2.12 5.52 19.63
C PHE A 109 3.10 6.16 20.61
N ILE A 110 3.62 7.32 20.23
CA ILE A 110 4.49 8.13 21.07
C ILE A 110 3.81 9.47 21.33
N LYS A 111 3.90 9.92 22.58
CA LYS A 111 3.48 11.25 23.00
C LYS A 111 4.69 12.15 23.16
N SER A 112 4.73 13.23 22.40
CA SER A 112 5.76 14.28 22.42
C SER A 112 5.35 15.37 23.40
N ASN A 113 6.16 15.61 24.44
CA ASN A 113 5.83 16.53 25.54
C ASN A 113 6.80 17.72 25.62
N ARG A 114 6.28 18.94 25.78
CA ARG A 114 7.06 20.17 26.03
C ARG A 114 6.21 21.25 26.70
N ALA A 115 6.74 21.90 27.73
CA ALA A 115 6.10 23.02 28.43
C ALA A 115 4.62 22.77 28.84
N GLY A 116 4.29 21.56 29.30
CA GLY A 116 2.92 21.19 29.69
C GLY A 116 1.96 20.87 28.54
N THR A 117 2.42 21.01 27.29
CA THR A 117 1.68 20.63 26.08
C THR A 117 2.17 19.26 25.59
N SER A 118 1.26 18.49 24.99
CA SER A 118 1.55 17.18 24.42
C SER A 118 0.91 17.01 23.04
N VAL A 119 1.59 16.29 22.15
CA VAL A 119 1.04 15.87 20.84
C VAL A 119 1.34 14.39 20.64
N ASP A 120 0.35 13.63 20.19
CA ASP A 120 0.49 12.21 19.88
C ASP A 120 0.95 12.00 18.43
N SER A 121 1.77 10.97 18.21
CA SER A 121 2.13 10.49 16.87
C SER A 121 0.97 9.78 16.19
N ASN A 122 1.17 9.35 14.94
CA ASN A 122 0.35 8.27 14.39
C ASN A 122 0.46 7.00 15.26
N THR A 123 -0.58 6.18 15.22
CA THR A 123 -0.53 4.82 15.76
C THR A 123 0.03 3.87 14.70
N VAL A 124 1.00 3.05 15.08
CA VAL A 124 1.51 1.95 14.25
C VAL A 124 1.06 0.62 14.81
N MET A 125 0.91 -0.38 13.93
CA MET A 125 0.69 -1.78 14.24
C MET A 125 1.80 -2.63 13.60
N ILE A 126 2.25 -3.62 14.35
CA ILE A 126 3.19 -4.65 13.89
C ILE A 126 2.76 -6.01 14.42
N ILE A 127 2.89 -7.04 13.57
CA ILE A 127 2.69 -8.44 13.96
C ILE A 127 4.04 -9.15 13.84
N PRO A 128 4.77 -9.37 14.94
CA PRO A 128 6.08 -10.01 14.88
C PRO A 128 5.98 -11.40 14.26
N ALA A 129 6.87 -11.70 13.32
CA ALA A 129 6.92 -12.99 12.64
C ALA A 129 8.38 -13.35 12.33
N GLU A 130 8.58 -14.51 11.71
CA GLU A 130 9.88 -14.81 11.10
C GLU A 130 10.09 -13.91 9.88
N VAL A 131 11.25 -13.25 9.82
CA VAL A 131 11.60 -12.39 8.70
C VAL A 131 12.01 -13.26 7.53
N GLN A 132 11.18 -13.29 6.48
CA GLN A 132 11.44 -14.06 5.28
C GLN A 132 12.53 -13.41 4.42
N VAL A 133 13.30 -14.24 3.72
CA VAL A 133 14.26 -13.76 2.73
C VAL A 133 13.50 -13.28 1.49
N ILE A 134 13.81 -12.07 1.05
CA ILE A 134 13.24 -11.49 -0.16
C ILE A 134 14.08 -11.90 -1.36
N GLU A 135 13.44 -12.46 -2.36
CA GLU A 135 14.05 -12.91 -3.60
C GLU A 135 13.88 -11.84 -4.68
N LEU A 136 14.97 -11.49 -5.37
CA LEU A 136 14.89 -10.64 -6.57
C LEU A 136 14.35 -11.47 -7.74
N VAL A 137 13.27 -11.02 -8.36
CA VAL A 137 12.74 -11.62 -9.59
C VAL A 137 13.47 -11.04 -10.79
N PHE A 138 13.40 -9.72 -10.95
CA PHE A 138 14.23 -8.98 -11.91
C PHE A 138 14.36 -7.51 -11.50
N ARG A 139 15.36 -6.83 -12.07
CA ARG A 139 15.57 -5.39 -11.94
C ARG A 139 15.53 -4.74 -13.31
N LEU A 140 14.93 -3.55 -13.39
CA LEU A 140 15.10 -2.68 -14.55
C LEU A 140 16.33 -1.79 -14.27
N ASP A 141 17.47 -2.10 -14.90
CA ASP A 141 18.78 -1.47 -14.63
C ASP A 141 18.88 -0.02 -15.12
N MET A 142 17.89 0.49 -15.84
CA MET A 142 17.90 1.83 -16.40
C MET A 142 17.32 2.84 -15.39
N SER A 143 18.18 3.75 -14.92
CA SER A 143 17.79 4.85 -14.04
C SER A 143 16.60 5.62 -14.63
N GLY A 144 15.47 5.59 -13.92
CA GLY A 144 14.28 6.33 -14.28
C GLY A 144 13.12 5.49 -14.79
N HIS A 145 13.29 4.18 -15.06
CA HIS A 145 12.18 3.37 -15.53
C HIS A 145 11.17 3.05 -14.42
N ALA A 146 9.88 3.21 -14.73
CA ALA A 146 8.81 2.80 -13.85
C ALA A 146 8.66 1.26 -13.88
N LEU A 147 8.40 0.62 -12.75
CA LEU A 147 7.92 -0.76 -12.69
C LEU A 147 6.57 -0.70 -11.98
N MET A 148 5.51 -0.69 -12.78
CA MET A 148 4.14 -0.46 -12.31
C MET A 148 3.24 -1.63 -12.67
N HIS A 149 2.27 -1.88 -11.81
CA HIS A 149 1.22 -2.88 -11.96
C HIS A 149 1.72 -4.26 -12.42
N PRO A 150 2.80 -4.83 -11.84
CA PRO A 150 3.22 -6.17 -12.20
C PRO A 150 2.13 -7.19 -11.86
N ARG A 151 1.78 -8.01 -12.83
CA ARG A 151 0.85 -9.13 -12.73
C ARG A 151 1.50 -10.41 -13.23
N LEU A 152 1.69 -11.37 -12.33
CA LEU A 152 2.15 -12.71 -12.69
C LEU A 152 1.04 -13.43 -13.47
N SER A 153 1.40 -14.08 -14.56
CA SER A 153 0.51 -14.98 -15.31
C SER A 153 0.09 -16.17 -14.42
N PRO A 154 -1.09 -16.77 -14.66
CA PRO A 154 -1.57 -17.92 -13.87
C PRO A 154 -0.59 -19.09 -13.79
N LEU A 155 0.18 -19.35 -14.86
CA LEU A 155 1.20 -20.41 -14.91
C LEU A 155 2.54 -20.02 -14.24
N GLY A 156 2.70 -18.76 -13.82
CA GLY A 156 3.92 -18.28 -13.16
C GLY A 156 5.16 -18.15 -14.06
N SER A 157 5.01 -18.29 -15.38
CA SER A 157 6.09 -18.22 -16.36
C SER A 157 6.36 -16.81 -16.88
N GLN A 158 5.35 -15.94 -16.83
CA GLN A 158 5.42 -14.57 -17.39
C GLN A 158 4.90 -13.53 -16.41
N VAL A 159 5.43 -12.30 -16.50
CA VAL A 159 4.94 -11.13 -15.75
C VAL A 159 4.56 -10.04 -16.75
N ALA A 160 3.30 -9.64 -16.75
CA ALA A 160 2.88 -8.41 -17.41
C ALA A 160 3.16 -7.23 -16.48
N TYR A 161 3.76 -6.15 -16.99
CA TYR A 161 4.07 -4.97 -16.19
C TYR A 161 4.10 -3.73 -17.06
N VAL A 162 4.11 -2.57 -16.40
CA VAL A 162 4.13 -1.27 -17.06
C VAL A 162 5.44 -0.57 -16.74
N SER A 163 6.10 -0.12 -17.80
CA SER A 163 7.30 0.69 -17.75
C SER A 163 7.22 1.77 -18.80
N ASP A 164 7.94 2.86 -18.60
CA ASP A 164 8.12 3.81 -19.68
C ASP A 164 9.05 3.27 -20.78
N VAL A 165 8.78 3.70 -22.00
CA VAL A 165 9.63 3.53 -23.17
C VAL A 165 9.89 4.88 -23.80
N GLN A 166 11.14 5.12 -24.21
CA GLN A 166 11.52 6.29 -25.01
C GLN A 166 11.42 5.95 -26.49
N PHE A 167 10.92 6.86 -27.30
CA PHE A 167 10.79 6.69 -28.75
C PHE A 167 10.79 8.04 -29.46
N THR A 168 11.24 8.06 -30.72
CA THR A 168 11.23 9.26 -31.55
C THR A 168 9.98 9.28 -32.43
N GLU A 169 9.25 10.40 -32.43
CA GLU A 169 8.10 10.62 -33.31
C GLU A 169 8.14 12.04 -33.86
N GLY A 170 8.09 12.19 -35.19
CA GLY A 170 8.20 13.51 -35.83
C GLY A 170 9.54 14.23 -35.60
N GLY A 171 10.59 13.50 -35.21
CA GLY A 171 11.90 14.07 -34.86
C GLY A 171 12.01 14.53 -33.40
N GLU A 172 10.97 14.37 -32.59
CA GLU A 172 10.98 14.67 -31.16
C GLU A 172 11.10 13.40 -30.33
N GLU A 173 11.93 13.45 -29.29
CA GLU A 173 12.00 12.39 -28.27
C GLU A 173 10.76 12.43 -27.39
N ARG A 174 10.07 11.30 -27.31
CA ARG A 174 8.85 11.12 -26.52
C ARG A 174 9.04 9.97 -25.54
N ARG A 175 8.21 9.97 -24.50
CA ARG A 175 8.18 8.94 -23.47
C ARG A 175 6.73 8.53 -23.22
N ALA A 176 6.47 7.23 -23.15
CA ALA A 176 5.14 6.70 -22.88
C ALA A 176 5.21 5.54 -21.88
N LEU A 177 4.30 5.54 -20.91
CA LEU A 177 4.02 4.33 -20.12
C LEU A 177 3.44 3.27 -21.05
N SER A 178 4.03 2.09 -21.02
CA SER A 178 3.79 1.04 -22.00
C SER A 178 3.73 -0.32 -21.31
N LEU A 179 2.94 -1.21 -21.88
CA LEU A 179 2.76 -2.58 -21.41
C LEU A 179 3.86 -3.46 -21.97
N PHE A 180 4.52 -4.19 -21.07
CA PHE A 180 5.52 -5.20 -21.37
C PHE A 180 5.11 -6.55 -20.80
N ILE A 181 5.61 -7.62 -21.41
CA ILE A 181 5.64 -8.97 -20.85
C ILE A 181 7.11 -9.34 -20.62
N TRP A 182 7.44 -9.73 -19.40
CA TRP A 182 8.72 -10.36 -19.08
C TRP A 182 8.52 -11.88 -19.02
N ASP A 183 9.41 -12.61 -19.66
CA ASP A 183 9.42 -14.07 -19.68
C ASP A 183 10.50 -14.62 -18.74
N LYS A 184 10.11 -15.50 -17.81
CA LYS A 184 10.98 -16.00 -16.73
C LYS A 184 12.10 -16.91 -17.23
N GLU A 185 11.85 -17.68 -18.29
CA GLU A 185 12.82 -18.65 -18.82
C GLU A 185 13.88 -17.94 -19.66
N THR A 186 13.45 -17.11 -20.61
CA THR A 186 14.33 -16.40 -21.55
C THR A 186 14.91 -15.11 -20.97
N GLN A 187 14.33 -14.62 -19.87
CA GLN A 187 14.61 -13.32 -19.25
C GLN A 187 14.41 -12.12 -20.19
N GLN A 188 13.65 -12.30 -21.27
CA GLN A 188 13.39 -11.24 -22.25
C GLN A 188 12.21 -10.37 -21.83
N HIS A 189 12.26 -9.10 -22.22
CA HIS A 189 11.19 -8.13 -22.04
C HIS A 189 10.61 -7.78 -23.42
N GLN A 190 9.37 -8.16 -23.68
CA GLN A 190 8.65 -7.85 -24.90
C GLN A 190 7.75 -6.64 -24.69
N LEU A 191 7.89 -5.60 -25.54
CA LEU A 191 6.93 -4.51 -25.61
C LEU A 191 5.65 -5.01 -26.30
N VAL A 192 4.53 -5.00 -25.59
CA VAL A 192 3.21 -5.40 -26.13
C VAL A 192 2.51 -4.20 -26.76
N LYS A 193 2.39 -3.10 -26.01
CA LYS A 193 1.63 -1.92 -26.45
C LYS A 193 2.17 -0.65 -25.80
N ARG A 194 2.35 0.40 -26.60
CA ARG A 194 2.64 1.75 -26.09
C ARG A 194 1.37 2.40 -25.55
N ASN A 195 1.50 3.34 -24.62
CA ASN A 195 0.35 4.06 -24.01
C ASN A 195 -0.68 3.10 -23.40
N ALA A 196 -0.19 2.07 -22.73
CA ALA A 196 -0.99 1.02 -22.11
C ALA A 196 -0.58 0.86 -20.65
N ASN A 197 -1.56 0.63 -19.77
CA ASN A 197 -1.36 0.59 -18.32
C ASN A 197 -2.33 -0.38 -17.63
N GLN A 198 -2.07 -0.70 -16.35
CA GLN A 198 -2.94 -1.50 -15.48
C GLN A 198 -3.37 -2.85 -16.10
N PRO A 199 -2.41 -3.70 -16.55
CA PRO A 199 -2.75 -4.98 -17.15
C PRO A 199 -3.32 -5.97 -16.12
N ASN A 200 -4.11 -6.92 -16.61
CA ASN A 200 -4.58 -8.07 -15.85
C ASN A 200 -4.70 -9.29 -16.79
N TRP A 201 -4.33 -10.47 -16.30
CA TRP A 201 -4.40 -11.71 -17.06
C TRP A 201 -5.79 -12.33 -17.00
N SER A 202 -6.22 -12.96 -18.08
CA SER A 202 -7.28 -13.96 -18.02
C SER A 202 -6.84 -15.17 -17.18
N SER A 203 -7.81 -15.91 -16.65
CA SER A 203 -7.57 -17.09 -15.81
C SER A 203 -6.75 -18.18 -16.52
N ASP A 204 -6.86 -18.28 -17.84
CA ASP A 204 -6.10 -19.21 -18.68
C ASP A 204 -4.70 -18.69 -19.10
N GLY A 205 -4.39 -17.43 -18.79
CA GLY A 205 -3.11 -16.79 -19.14
C GLY A 205 -2.93 -16.49 -20.64
N LYS A 206 -3.96 -16.65 -21.47
CA LYS A 206 -3.87 -16.42 -22.93
C LYS A 206 -4.19 -14.99 -23.35
N ARG A 207 -4.83 -14.21 -22.48
CA ARG A 207 -5.28 -12.85 -22.78
C ARG A 207 -4.81 -11.88 -21.71
N LEU A 208 -4.54 -10.65 -22.13
CA LEU A 208 -4.29 -9.51 -21.27
C LEU A 208 -5.35 -8.46 -21.53
N ILE A 209 -6.08 -8.04 -20.49
CA ILE A 209 -6.86 -6.81 -20.53
C ILE A 209 -6.05 -5.67 -19.95
N TYR A 210 -6.16 -4.48 -20.53
CA TYR A 210 -5.46 -3.29 -20.06
C TYR A 210 -6.20 -2.01 -20.46
N VAL A 211 -5.77 -0.91 -19.82
CA VAL A 211 -6.20 0.44 -20.17
C VAL A 211 -5.27 1.01 -21.23
N THR A 212 -5.80 1.65 -22.27
CA THR A 212 -5.01 2.29 -23.33
C THR A 212 -5.46 3.72 -23.63
N THR A 213 -4.50 4.58 -23.93
CA THR A 213 -4.74 5.93 -24.49
C THR A 213 -4.23 6.06 -25.92
N THR A 214 -3.88 4.92 -26.55
CA THR A 214 -3.34 4.89 -27.91
C THR A 214 -4.31 5.49 -28.92
N GLY A 215 -3.83 6.44 -29.72
CA GLY A 215 -4.64 7.09 -30.76
C GLY A 215 -5.73 8.03 -30.22
N LEU A 216 -5.73 8.31 -28.92
CA LEU A 216 -6.68 9.22 -28.29
C LEU A 216 -6.09 10.61 -28.14
N SER A 217 -6.96 11.61 -28.31
CA SER A 217 -6.65 13.02 -28.12
C SER A 217 -7.43 13.55 -26.93
N GLN A 218 -6.94 14.62 -26.31
CA GLN A 218 -7.66 15.29 -25.23
C GLN A 218 -9.05 15.74 -25.71
N SER A 219 -10.04 15.60 -24.83
CA SER A 219 -11.38 16.13 -25.04
C SER A 219 -11.37 17.66 -25.04
N VAL A 220 -12.48 18.27 -25.46
CA VAL A 220 -12.67 19.73 -25.41
C VAL A 220 -12.45 20.29 -24.00
N GLN A 221 -12.67 19.50 -22.95
CA GLN A 221 -12.42 19.89 -21.56
C GLN A 221 -11.00 19.54 -21.05
N GLY A 222 -10.06 19.21 -21.94
CA GLY A 222 -8.65 18.96 -21.63
C GLY A 222 -8.34 17.60 -21.01
N VAL A 223 -9.31 16.67 -20.96
CA VAL A 223 -9.12 15.33 -20.37
C VAL A 223 -8.76 14.35 -21.46
N LEU A 224 -7.70 13.56 -21.25
CA LEU A 224 -7.40 12.43 -22.13
C LEU A 224 -8.26 11.22 -21.69
N PRO A 225 -9.23 10.76 -22.52
CA PRO A 225 -9.97 9.54 -22.22
C PRO A 225 -9.04 8.32 -22.24
N SER A 226 -9.51 7.21 -21.69
CA SER A 226 -8.82 5.92 -21.79
C SER A 226 -9.82 4.83 -22.13
N HIS A 227 -9.38 3.83 -22.88
CA HIS A 227 -10.21 2.73 -23.36
C HIS A 227 -9.73 1.40 -22.76
N LEU A 228 -10.57 0.37 -22.82
CA LEU A 228 -10.22 -1.00 -22.46
C LEU A 228 -9.98 -1.81 -23.72
N GLU A 229 -8.82 -2.44 -23.81
CA GLU A 229 -8.42 -3.31 -24.93
C GLU A 229 -7.93 -4.65 -24.38
N ILE A 230 -8.20 -5.72 -25.11
CA ILE A 230 -7.64 -7.05 -24.86
C ILE A 230 -6.57 -7.34 -25.92
N PHE A 231 -5.44 -7.89 -25.48
CA PHE A 231 -4.44 -8.52 -26.32
C PHE A 231 -4.53 -10.03 -26.16
N ASP A 232 -4.74 -10.74 -27.28
CA ASP A 232 -4.67 -12.19 -27.38
C ASP A 232 -3.22 -12.60 -27.72
N LEU A 233 -2.60 -13.44 -26.88
CA LEU A 233 -1.20 -13.83 -27.04
C LEU A 233 -1.00 -14.87 -28.16
N GLU A 234 -2.01 -15.69 -28.48
CA GLU A 234 -1.89 -16.77 -29.48
C GLU A 234 -2.06 -16.22 -30.90
N GLY A 235 -3.05 -15.34 -31.09
CA GLY A 235 -3.29 -14.66 -32.37
C GLY A 235 -2.49 -13.38 -32.58
N GLU A 236 -1.88 -12.84 -31.52
CA GLU A 236 -1.30 -11.49 -31.48
C GLU A 236 -2.31 -10.39 -31.90
N GLU A 237 -3.58 -10.57 -31.55
CA GLU A 237 -4.68 -9.70 -31.95
C GLU A 237 -5.10 -8.75 -30.82
N PHE A 238 -5.57 -7.56 -31.21
CA PHE A 238 -6.05 -6.52 -30.29
C PHE A 238 -7.55 -6.29 -30.48
N THR A 239 -8.32 -6.39 -29.39
CA THR A 239 -9.77 -6.20 -29.41
C THR A 239 -10.19 -5.08 -28.45
N LEU A 240 -10.86 -4.04 -28.98
CA LEU A 240 -11.43 -2.97 -28.18
C LEU A 240 -12.69 -3.47 -27.44
N ILE A 241 -12.71 -3.34 -26.12
CA ILE A 241 -13.80 -3.83 -25.26
C ILE A 241 -14.74 -2.68 -24.85
N SER A 242 -14.17 -1.56 -24.45
CA SER A 242 -14.91 -0.38 -24.01
C SER A 242 -14.16 0.88 -24.41
N GLY A 243 -14.88 1.87 -24.92
CA GLY A 243 -14.30 3.14 -25.35
C GLY A 243 -15.27 4.30 -25.17
N GLY A 244 -14.90 5.47 -25.69
CA GLY A 244 -15.67 6.71 -25.58
C GLY A 244 -14.83 7.88 -25.09
N PHE A 245 -15.49 8.84 -24.44
CA PHE A 245 -14.87 10.08 -23.94
C PHE A 245 -14.59 10.06 -22.42
N HIS A 246 -14.72 8.89 -21.81
CA HIS A 246 -14.57 8.65 -20.38
C HIS A 246 -13.23 7.98 -20.07
N GLN A 247 -12.80 8.06 -18.82
CA GLN A 247 -11.62 7.37 -18.32
C GLN A 247 -12.04 6.03 -17.70
N GLN A 248 -11.35 4.98 -18.14
CA GLN A 248 -11.49 3.60 -17.69
C GLN A 248 -10.26 3.20 -16.88
N TYR A 249 -10.45 2.44 -15.79
CA TYR A 249 -9.37 2.05 -14.88
C TYR A 249 -9.48 0.64 -14.34
N LEU A 250 -8.32 0.07 -13.98
CA LEU A 250 -8.15 -1.17 -13.24
C LEU A 250 -9.03 -2.33 -13.76
N PRO A 251 -8.95 -2.68 -15.05
CA PRO A 251 -9.75 -3.77 -15.59
C PRO A 251 -9.27 -5.13 -15.04
N SER A 252 -10.20 -6.05 -14.83
CA SER A 252 -9.91 -7.44 -14.52
C SER A 252 -11.01 -8.34 -15.06
N PHE A 253 -10.65 -9.55 -15.50
CA PHE A 253 -11.62 -10.54 -15.96
C PHE A 253 -12.46 -11.07 -14.80
N SER A 254 -13.69 -11.49 -15.10
CA SER A 254 -14.46 -12.34 -14.22
C SER A 254 -13.77 -13.70 -14.04
N LYS A 255 -14.16 -14.44 -13.00
CA LYS A 255 -13.64 -15.78 -12.70
C LYS A 255 -13.67 -16.76 -13.89
N ASP A 256 -14.68 -16.64 -14.74
CA ASP A 256 -14.90 -17.48 -15.93
C ASP A 256 -14.36 -16.86 -17.23
N ASP A 257 -13.73 -15.69 -17.14
CA ASP A 257 -13.28 -14.86 -18.25
C ASP A 257 -14.35 -14.59 -19.34
N GLU A 258 -15.64 -14.57 -18.97
CA GLU A 258 -16.75 -14.22 -19.86
C GLU A 258 -17.12 -12.72 -19.78
N GLN A 259 -16.62 -12.03 -18.75
CA GLN A 259 -16.96 -10.65 -18.43
C GLN A 259 -15.73 -9.91 -17.88
N VAL A 260 -15.85 -8.59 -17.76
CA VAL A 260 -14.80 -7.73 -17.20
C VAL A 260 -15.37 -6.75 -16.19
N PHE A 261 -14.63 -6.52 -15.11
CA PHE A 261 -14.89 -5.51 -14.11
C PHE A 261 -13.90 -4.36 -14.26
N PHE A 262 -14.37 -3.12 -14.12
CA PHE A 262 -13.53 -1.93 -14.25
C PHE A 262 -14.19 -0.70 -13.62
N TYR A 263 -13.39 0.32 -13.35
CA TYR A 263 -13.86 1.64 -12.96
C TYR A 263 -14.07 2.55 -14.17
N SER A 264 -15.13 3.36 -14.15
CA SER A 264 -15.41 4.36 -15.20
C SER A 264 -15.98 5.65 -14.61
N ASP A 265 -15.54 6.81 -15.11
CA ASP A 265 -16.10 8.13 -14.81
C ASP A 265 -17.31 8.51 -15.70
N SER A 266 -17.95 7.51 -16.31
CA SER A 266 -19.06 7.71 -17.26
C SER A 266 -20.38 8.14 -16.64
N LEU A 267 -20.49 8.18 -15.32
CA LEU A 267 -21.69 8.65 -14.61
C LEU A 267 -21.70 10.17 -14.53
N ASN A 268 -20.61 10.74 -14.01
CA ASN A 268 -20.25 12.14 -14.06
C ASN A 268 -18.72 12.22 -13.95
N ARG A 269 -18.15 13.33 -14.42
CA ARG A 269 -16.71 13.57 -14.27
C ARG A 269 -16.33 13.52 -12.78
N GLU A 270 -15.24 12.81 -12.48
CA GLU A 270 -14.74 12.54 -11.11
C GLU A 270 -15.71 11.74 -10.23
N ASP A 271 -16.75 11.14 -10.83
CA ASP A 271 -17.69 10.25 -10.18
C ASP A 271 -17.54 8.85 -10.77
N PHE A 272 -16.78 8.02 -10.05
CA PHE A 272 -16.38 6.69 -10.51
C PHE A 272 -17.40 5.65 -10.07
N GLY A 273 -17.95 4.93 -11.05
CA GLY A 273 -18.73 3.71 -10.81
C GLY A 273 -17.88 2.45 -11.01
N LEU A 274 -18.25 1.37 -10.33
CA LEU A 274 -17.77 0.02 -10.66
C LEU A 274 -18.72 -0.58 -11.70
N TRP A 275 -18.17 -0.96 -12.84
CA TRP A 275 -18.91 -1.50 -13.98
C TRP A 275 -18.52 -2.95 -14.23
N GLN A 276 -19.50 -3.70 -14.71
CA GLN A 276 -19.37 -5.05 -15.24
C GLN A 276 -19.80 -5.02 -16.70
N ARG A 277 -19.04 -5.66 -17.58
CA ARG A 277 -19.34 -5.70 -19.02
C ARG A 277 -19.09 -7.09 -19.58
N ASP A 278 -20.03 -7.58 -20.37
CA ASP A 278 -19.86 -8.79 -21.16
C ASP A 278 -19.24 -8.50 -22.53
N PHE A 279 -18.70 -9.53 -23.18
CA PHE A 279 -18.08 -9.40 -24.50
C PHE A 279 -19.09 -9.24 -25.66
N SER A 280 -20.39 -9.42 -25.40
CA SER A 280 -21.46 -9.10 -26.37
C SER A 280 -21.83 -7.61 -26.39
N GLY A 281 -21.31 -6.84 -25.43
CA GLY A 281 -21.46 -5.39 -25.31
C GLY A 281 -22.43 -4.93 -24.23
N GLY A 282 -23.08 -5.85 -23.51
CA GLY A 282 -23.93 -5.54 -22.36
C GLY A 282 -23.10 -5.03 -21.18
N SER A 283 -23.61 -3.99 -20.51
CA SER A 283 -22.95 -3.39 -19.34
C SER A 283 -23.94 -3.23 -18.19
N THR A 284 -23.48 -3.53 -16.98
CA THR A 284 -24.21 -3.35 -15.73
C THR A 284 -23.40 -2.48 -14.77
N LEU A 285 -24.06 -1.51 -14.14
CA LEU A 285 -23.47 -0.71 -13.07
C LEU A 285 -23.57 -1.49 -11.76
N VAL A 286 -22.44 -1.98 -11.25
CA VAL A 286 -22.36 -2.75 -10.01
C VAL A 286 -22.44 -1.85 -8.79
N PHE A 287 -21.71 -0.73 -8.82
CA PHE A 287 -21.75 0.25 -7.74
C PHE A 287 -21.79 1.68 -8.31
N PRO A 288 -22.76 2.50 -7.90
CA PRO A 288 -23.11 3.71 -8.61
C PRO A 288 -22.22 4.92 -8.31
N SER A 289 -21.46 4.96 -7.22
CA SER A 289 -20.57 6.11 -7.00
C SER A 289 -19.66 5.86 -5.81
N PHE A 290 -18.36 6.04 -6.03
CA PHE A 290 -17.40 6.22 -4.94
C PHE A 290 -16.98 7.70 -4.81
N ARG A 291 -17.92 8.64 -4.92
CA ARG A 291 -17.58 10.07 -4.81
C ARG A 291 -17.49 10.52 -3.35
N ASP A 292 -16.32 11.01 -2.97
CA ASP A 292 -16.16 11.87 -1.79
C ASP A 292 -15.69 13.27 -2.25
N PRO A 293 -16.62 14.26 -2.34
CA PRO A 293 -16.32 15.60 -2.86
C PRO A 293 -15.24 16.35 -2.08
N GLU A 294 -15.01 16.00 -0.82
CA GLU A 294 -14.06 16.69 0.07
C GLU A 294 -12.61 16.19 -0.11
N LEU A 295 -12.43 15.03 -0.75
CA LEU A 295 -11.13 14.34 -0.88
C LEU A 295 -10.43 14.55 -2.23
N LEU A 296 -11.10 15.16 -3.21
CA LEU A 296 -10.64 15.25 -4.60
C LEU A 296 -9.50 16.26 -4.85
N ALA A 297 -8.82 16.73 -3.80
CA ALA A 297 -7.67 17.64 -3.89
C ALA A 297 -6.36 16.91 -4.30
N GLY A 298 -6.36 16.23 -5.44
CA GLY A 298 -5.15 15.68 -6.08
C GLY A 298 -4.69 14.30 -5.59
N MET A 299 -5.51 13.60 -4.80
CA MET A 299 -5.27 12.20 -4.43
C MET A 299 -5.93 11.25 -5.44
N ALA A 300 -5.32 10.09 -5.70
CA ALA A 300 -5.92 9.07 -6.55
C ALA A 300 -7.11 8.42 -5.81
N PRO A 301 -8.28 8.21 -6.43
CA PRO A 301 -9.44 7.63 -5.77
C PRO A 301 -9.25 6.15 -5.40
N PHE A 302 -8.40 5.43 -6.13
CA PHE A 302 -8.14 4.00 -5.98
C PHE A 302 -6.73 3.66 -6.49
N TYR A 303 -6.20 2.50 -6.07
CA TYR A 303 -4.94 1.94 -6.54
C TYR A 303 -5.07 0.53 -7.12
N GLY A 304 -6.07 -0.25 -6.70
CA GLY A 304 -6.23 -1.64 -7.09
C GLY A 304 -7.67 -2.14 -7.11
N LEU A 305 -7.87 -3.10 -8.01
CA LEU A 305 -9.04 -3.94 -8.16
C LEU A 305 -8.54 -5.35 -8.43
N ASP A 306 -9.19 -6.34 -7.84
CA ASP A 306 -8.91 -7.75 -8.08
C ASP A 306 -10.21 -8.56 -8.03
N VAL A 307 -10.32 -9.54 -8.93
CA VAL A 307 -11.45 -10.46 -8.99
C VAL A 307 -10.97 -11.84 -8.58
N SER A 308 -11.66 -12.46 -7.62
CA SER A 308 -11.31 -13.79 -7.14
C SER A 308 -11.50 -14.83 -8.25
N GLN A 309 -10.49 -15.68 -8.45
CA GLN A 309 -10.57 -16.81 -9.39
C GLN A 309 -11.27 -18.04 -8.75
N LEU A 310 -11.55 -17.98 -7.45
CA LEU A 310 -12.18 -19.07 -6.71
C LEU A 310 -13.63 -18.79 -6.35
N THR A 311 -13.99 -17.52 -6.19
CA THR A 311 -15.32 -17.05 -5.75
C THR A 311 -15.82 -15.93 -6.67
N GLU A 312 -17.09 -15.59 -6.59
CA GLU A 312 -17.67 -14.44 -7.32
C GLU A 312 -17.46 -13.10 -6.59
N MET A 313 -16.29 -12.94 -5.97
CA MET A 313 -15.95 -11.74 -5.19
C MET A 313 -15.08 -10.80 -6.02
N VAL A 314 -15.43 -9.52 -6.00
CA VAL A 314 -14.59 -8.42 -6.50
C VAL A 314 -14.11 -7.59 -5.32
N ALA A 315 -12.80 -7.40 -5.18
CA ALA A 315 -12.21 -6.54 -4.17
C ALA A 315 -11.69 -5.27 -4.83
N VAL A 316 -11.93 -4.13 -4.18
CA VAL A 316 -11.46 -2.83 -4.63
C VAL A 316 -10.96 -2.04 -3.44
N ASP A 317 -9.96 -1.19 -3.64
CA ASP A 317 -9.67 -0.14 -2.67
C ASP A 317 -10.24 1.21 -3.11
N HIS A 318 -10.66 2.01 -2.12
CA HIS A 318 -11.16 3.34 -2.36
C HIS A 318 -10.77 4.31 -1.24
N LEU A 319 -10.45 5.54 -1.62
CA LEU A 319 -10.14 6.64 -0.72
C LEU A 319 -11.39 7.08 0.07
N GLN A 320 -11.30 7.15 1.40
CA GLN A 320 -12.36 7.63 2.28
C GLN A 320 -11.79 8.49 3.41
N LEU A 321 -12.66 9.26 4.07
CA LEU A 321 -12.33 9.90 5.34
C LEU A 321 -12.50 8.90 6.50
N PHE A 322 -11.45 8.77 7.32
CA PHE A 322 -11.50 8.11 8.61
C PHE A 322 -11.03 9.09 9.67
N ASN A 323 -11.92 9.52 10.56
CA ASN A 323 -11.66 10.59 11.54
C ASN A 323 -10.99 11.82 10.91
N ASP A 324 -11.62 12.36 9.85
CA ASP A 324 -11.14 13.53 9.09
C ASP A 324 -9.77 13.35 8.38
N ARG A 325 -9.24 12.12 8.31
CA ARG A 325 -8.02 11.79 7.57
C ARG A 325 -8.34 10.97 6.31
N PRO A 326 -7.76 11.32 5.14
CA PRO A 326 -7.86 10.48 3.95
C PRO A 326 -7.10 9.16 4.14
N VAL A 327 -7.81 8.04 4.05
CA VAL A 327 -7.26 6.68 4.07
C VAL A 327 -7.91 5.82 2.99
N TYR A 328 -7.18 4.83 2.48
CA TYR A 328 -7.75 3.84 1.58
C TYR A 328 -8.36 2.70 2.37
N GLN A 329 -9.50 2.20 1.94
CA GLN A 329 -10.20 1.06 2.55
C GLN A 329 -10.53 0.05 1.48
N ILE A 330 -10.59 -1.24 1.86
CA ILE A 330 -10.85 -2.33 0.92
C ILE A 330 -12.29 -2.81 1.09
N PHE A 331 -13.05 -2.70 0.02
CA PHE A 331 -14.43 -3.18 -0.09
C PHE A 331 -14.50 -4.39 -1.00
N GLY A 332 -15.47 -5.24 -0.73
CA GLY A 332 -15.83 -6.40 -1.54
C GLY A 332 -17.20 -6.22 -2.16
N PHE A 333 -17.41 -6.86 -3.31
CA PHE A 333 -18.71 -6.99 -3.96
C PHE A 333 -18.96 -8.48 -4.21
N ASP A 334 -19.99 -9.02 -3.56
CA ASP A 334 -20.44 -10.38 -3.78
C ASP A 334 -21.36 -10.42 -5.00
N MET A 335 -20.83 -10.89 -6.13
CA MET A 335 -21.56 -10.93 -7.40
C MET A 335 -22.58 -12.08 -7.43
N ALA A 336 -22.36 -13.16 -6.67
CA ALA A 336 -23.35 -14.22 -6.51
C ALA A 336 -24.60 -13.71 -5.75
N GLY A 337 -24.38 -12.77 -4.82
CA GLY A 337 -25.42 -12.04 -4.10
C GLY A 337 -26.04 -10.86 -4.87
N GLY A 338 -25.76 -10.69 -6.16
CA GLY A 338 -26.28 -9.58 -6.97
C GLY A 338 -25.51 -8.26 -6.83
N GLY A 339 -24.22 -8.33 -6.48
CA GLY A 339 -23.34 -7.15 -6.34
C GLY A 339 -23.42 -6.49 -4.97
N GLN A 340 -23.72 -7.25 -3.91
CA GLN A 340 -23.81 -6.70 -2.56
C GLN A 340 -22.44 -6.22 -2.07
N LYS A 341 -22.35 -4.94 -1.69
CA LYS A 341 -21.15 -4.37 -1.05
C LYS A 341 -20.94 -4.95 0.35
N VAL A 342 -19.70 -5.36 0.65
CA VAL A 342 -19.24 -5.79 1.97
C VAL A 342 -17.93 -5.10 2.34
N ASP A 343 -17.70 -4.91 3.64
CA ASP A 343 -16.45 -4.37 4.15
C ASP A 343 -15.45 -5.51 4.32
N LEU A 344 -14.38 -5.53 3.50
CA LEU A 344 -13.33 -6.55 3.61
C LEU A 344 -12.26 -6.10 4.60
N MET A 345 -11.80 -4.84 4.49
CA MET A 345 -10.86 -4.23 5.42
C MET A 345 -11.15 -2.74 5.60
N VAL A 346 -11.62 -2.36 6.79
CA VAL A 346 -11.87 -0.99 7.20
C VAL A 346 -11.06 -0.71 8.45
N SER A 347 -10.19 0.29 8.40
CA SER A 347 -9.31 0.63 9.52
C SER A 347 -8.85 2.09 9.48
N GLN A 348 -8.10 2.52 10.51
CA GLN A 348 -7.50 3.86 10.58
C GLN A 348 -6.27 4.04 9.66
N TRP A 349 -5.86 2.97 8.98
CA TRP A 349 -4.70 2.92 8.10
C TRP A 349 -5.13 2.90 6.64
N SER A 350 -4.22 3.30 5.75
CA SER A 350 -4.46 3.17 4.31
C SER A 350 -4.22 1.73 3.87
N ASP A 351 -5.28 1.04 3.49
CA ASP A 351 -5.30 -0.32 2.95
C ASP A 351 -5.64 -0.30 1.47
N PHE A 352 -4.75 -0.82 0.62
CA PHE A 352 -4.90 -0.70 -0.83
C PHE A 352 -4.23 -1.85 -1.60
N SER A 353 -4.48 -1.91 -2.91
CA SER A 353 -3.99 -2.95 -3.82
C SER A 353 -4.32 -4.37 -3.35
N PRO A 354 -5.63 -4.70 -3.15
CA PRO A 354 -6.04 -6.04 -2.79
C PRO A 354 -5.65 -7.07 -3.87
N SER A 355 -5.37 -8.30 -3.46
CA SER A 355 -5.16 -9.43 -4.35
C SER A 355 -5.60 -10.74 -3.70
N PHE A 356 -6.60 -11.40 -4.28
CA PHE A 356 -7.10 -12.68 -3.80
C PHE A 356 -6.11 -13.80 -4.08
N SER A 357 -6.02 -14.76 -3.16
CA SER A 357 -5.24 -15.97 -3.41
C SER A 357 -5.90 -16.82 -4.51
N PRO A 358 -5.13 -17.32 -5.49
CA PRO A 358 -5.66 -18.18 -6.55
C PRO A 358 -5.91 -19.62 -6.08
N VAL A 359 -5.46 -20.00 -4.87
CA VAL A 359 -5.56 -21.37 -4.34
C VAL A 359 -6.30 -21.47 -3.01
N ASP A 360 -6.52 -20.35 -2.32
CA ASP A 360 -7.20 -20.31 -1.02
C ASP A 360 -8.24 -19.17 -0.98
N ALA A 361 -9.52 -19.53 -1.09
CA ALA A 361 -10.63 -18.57 -1.17
C ALA A 361 -10.76 -17.66 0.08
N ASN A 362 -10.10 -18.00 1.19
CA ASN A 362 -10.14 -17.21 2.41
C ASN A 362 -9.00 -16.21 2.51
N LYS A 363 -8.03 -16.19 1.60
CA LYS A 363 -6.86 -15.31 1.71
C LYS A 363 -6.92 -14.12 0.77
N LEU A 364 -6.68 -12.95 1.34
CA LEU A 364 -6.49 -11.69 0.62
C LEU A 364 -5.14 -11.09 1.01
N ALA A 365 -4.26 -10.90 0.02
CA ALA A 365 -3.06 -10.09 0.18
C ALA A 365 -3.39 -8.63 -0.11
N PHE A 366 -2.72 -7.71 0.58
CA PHE A 366 -2.92 -6.27 0.38
C PHE A 366 -1.75 -5.47 0.93
N ILE A 367 -1.68 -4.19 0.58
CA ILE A 367 -0.66 -3.26 1.08
C ILE A 367 -1.29 -2.37 2.14
N SER A 368 -0.58 -2.14 3.24
CA SER A 368 -1.04 -1.26 4.31
C SER A 368 0.08 -0.44 4.94
N ASP A 369 -0.24 0.81 5.32
CA ASP A 369 0.65 1.70 6.07
C ASP A 369 0.58 1.52 7.59
N ARG A 370 -0.02 0.42 8.07
CA ARG A 370 -0.09 0.03 9.49
C ARG A 370 1.21 0.19 10.26
N SER A 371 2.36 -0.13 9.67
CA SER A 371 3.66 -0.03 10.34
C SER A 371 4.30 1.37 10.24
N GLY A 372 3.53 2.40 9.87
CA GLY A 372 3.98 3.76 9.56
C GLY A 372 4.49 3.93 8.12
N ILE A 373 4.79 2.83 7.43
CA ILE A 373 5.10 2.75 6.01
C ILE A 373 4.39 1.54 5.38
N SER A 374 4.21 1.59 4.06
CA SER A 374 3.62 0.51 3.27
C SER A 374 4.37 -0.80 3.43
N GLN A 375 3.67 -1.82 3.91
CA GLN A 375 4.10 -3.21 4.00
C GLN A 375 3.08 -4.12 3.31
N VAL A 376 3.47 -5.34 2.96
CA VAL A 376 2.54 -6.38 2.49
C VAL A 376 1.95 -7.12 3.68
N TRP A 377 0.64 -7.33 3.64
CA TRP A 377 -0.15 -8.02 4.66
C TRP A 377 -1.02 -9.10 4.02
N LEU A 378 -1.33 -10.12 4.80
CA LEU A 378 -2.36 -11.11 4.50
C LEU A 378 -3.51 -10.95 5.49
N LEU A 379 -4.72 -11.09 4.98
CA LEU A 379 -5.96 -11.16 5.72
C LEU A 379 -6.60 -12.53 5.46
N ASP A 380 -6.97 -13.23 6.53
CA ASP A 380 -7.96 -14.29 6.46
C ASP A 380 -9.37 -13.67 6.48
N LEU A 381 -10.12 -13.88 5.42
CA LEU A 381 -11.43 -13.27 5.20
C LEU A 381 -12.50 -13.78 6.15
N VAL A 382 -12.30 -14.98 6.73
CA VAL A 382 -13.25 -15.65 7.64
C VAL A 382 -12.93 -15.31 9.09
N SER A 383 -11.69 -15.59 9.54
CA SER A 383 -11.28 -15.34 10.93
C SER A 383 -10.96 -13.87 11.21
N LYS A 384 -10.73 -13.07 10.15
CA LYS A 384 -10.22 -11.69 10.20
C LYS A 384 -8.82 -11.57 10.79
N GLU A 385 -8.09 -12.69 10.88
CA GLU A 385 -6.71 -12.69 11.33
C GLU A 385 -5.80 -12.03 10.28
N LEU A 386 -4.84 -11.26 10.78
CA LEU A 386 -3.85 -10.57 9.97
C LEU A 386 -2.48 -11.24 10.14
N LYS A 387 -1.72 -11.29 9.05
CA LYS A 387 -0.29 -11.63 9.06
C LYS A 387 0.48 -10.56 8.32
N GLN A 388 1.53 -10.05 8.94
CA GLN A 388 2.46 -9.14 8.27
C GLN A 388 3.51 -9.94 7.50
N MET A 389 3.68 -9.63 6.22
CA MET A 389 4.62 -10.35 5.35
C MET A 389 5.96 -9.64 5.24
N THR A 390 5.98 -8.30 5.23
CA THR A 390 7.21 -7.51 5.08
C THR A 390 7.47 -6.61 6.29
N PHE A 391 8.75 -6.39 6.60
CA PHE A 391 9.23 -5.59 7.73
C PHE A 391 10.27 -4.57 7.28
N PHE A 392 9.98 -3.83 6.21
CA PHE A 392 10.90 -2.80 5.70
C PHE A 392 11.14 -1.69 6.73
N SER A 393 12.38 -1.21 6.79
CA SER A 393 12.83 -0.20 7.77
C SER A 393 13.07 1.15 7.12
N ILE A 394 12.70 2.26 7.79
CA ILE A 394 12.96 3.61 7.26
C ILE A 394 14.45 4.02 7.31
N LEU A 395 15.23 3.46 8.23
CA LEU A 395 16.62 3.85 8.49
C LEU A 395 17.66 2.92 7.87
N LYS A 396 17.32 1.65 7.67
CA LYS A 396 18.11 0.81 6.77
C LYS A 396 17.80 1.26 5.34
N SER A 397 18.84 1.33 4.51
CA SER A 397 18.70 1.48 3.08
C SER A 397 18.10 0.18 2.54
N ASP A 398 16.82 -0.05 2.80
CA ASP A 398 16.04 -1.22 2.38
C ASP A 398 14.88 -0.81 1.47
N TYR A 399 14.24 -1.80 0.87
CA TYR A 399 13.13 -1.65 -0.07
C TYR A 399 12.01 -0.71 0.41
N ARG A 400 11.33 -0.08 -0.53
CA ARG A 400 10.13 0.75 -0.29
C ARG A 400 9.01 0.37 -1.24
N ILE A 401 7.82 0.18 -0.70
CA ILE A 401 6.60 0.01 -1.50
C ILE A 401 5.96 1.39 -1.68
N THR A 402 5.75 1.81 -2.93
CA THR A 402 5.10 3.08 -3.27
C THR A 402 3.65 2.84 -3.69
N LYS A 403 2.71 3.71 -3.30
CA LYS A 403 1.29 3.54 -3.69
C LYS A 403 1.10 3.47 -5.21
N ILE A 404 1.75 4.38 -5.93
CA ILE A 404 1.66 4.49 -7.40
C ILE A 404 2.25 3.23 -8.05
N GLY A 405 1.42 2.54 -8.85
CA GLY A 405 1.84 1.37 -9.62
C GLY A 405 2.11 0.13 -8.78
N SER A 406 1.70 0.11 -7.51
CA SER A 406 1.84 -1.09 -6.69
C SER A 406 0.67 -2.06 -6.93
N SER A 407 1.03 -3.31 -7.16
CA SER A 407 0.12 -4.46 -7.16
C SER A 407 0.83 -5.64 -6.53
N ILE A 408 0.04 -6.56 -5.99
CA ILE A 408 0.53 -7.85 -5.49
C ILE A 408 0.07 -8.91 -6.50
N SER A 409 0.92 -9.91 -6.73
CA SER A 409 0.56 -11.13 -7.43
C SER A 409 0.95 -12.33 -6.61
N TRP A 410 0.11 -13.35 -6.62
CA TRP A 410 0.43 -14.65 -6.03
C TRP A 410 1.25 -15.48 -7.01
N GLY A 411 2.28 -16.14 -6.53
CA GLY A 411 3.11 -17.04 -7.33
C GLY A 411 3.41 -18.34 -6.60
N ASP A 412 4.13 -19.24 -7.26
CA ASP A 412 4.55 -20.54 -6.74
C ASP A 412 3.36 -21.32 -6.13
N ASP A 413 2.26 -21.43 -6.90
CA ASP A 413 0.99 -22.06 -6.50
C ASP A 413 0.42 -21.50 -5.19
N GLY A 414 0.54 -20.19 -5.00
CA GLY A 414 0.04 -19.48 -3.83
C GLY A 414 0.97 -19.51 -2.62
N ASN A 415 2.21 -20.00 -2.76
CA ASN A 415 3.21 -20.03 -1.70
C ASN A 415 4.16 -18.81 -1.71
N SER A 416 3.94 -17.85 -2.60
CA SER A 416 4.70 -16.60 -2.62
C SER A 416 3.87 -15.40 -3.06
N LEU A 417 4.33 -14.20 -2.69
CA LEU A 417 3.79 -12.92 -3.14
C LEU A 417 4.87 -12.13 -3.89
N LEU A 418 4.54 -11.65 -5.07
CA LEU A 418 5.38 -10.78 -5.91
C LEU A 418 4.84 -9.36 -5.87
N PHE A 419 5.73 -8.37 -5.72
CA PHE A 419 5.35 -6.95 -5.68
C PHE A 419 6.52 -6.04 -6.04
N PRO A 420 6.26 -4.83 -6.59
CA PRO A 420 7.30 -3.91 -6.98
C PRO A 420 7.83 -3.14 -5.77
N VAL A 421 9.14 -2.92 -5.73
CA VAL A 421 9.81 -2.13 -4.71
C VAL A 421 10.75 -1.11 -5.34
N SER A 422 10.83 0.06 -4.72
CA SER A 422 11.97 0.96 -4.90
C SER A 422 13.16 0.44 -4.12
N SER A 423 14.27 0.27 -4.82
CA SER A 423 15.56 -0.07 -4.24
C SER A 423 16.22 1.18 -3.67
N PRO A 424 16.92 1.08 -2.54
CA PRO A 424 17.72 2.16 -1.96
C PRO A 424 18.83 2.65 -2.90
N ARG A 425 19.21 1.83 -3.88
CA ARG A 425 20.17 2.17 -4.94
C ARG A 425 19.53 2.97 -6.10
N GLY A 426 18.27 3.37 -5.97
CA GLY A 426 17.54 4.20 -6.93
C GLY A 426 16.82 3.43 -8.05
N GLY A 427 16.98 2.12 -8.13
CA GLY A 427 16.31 1.27 -9.13
C GLY A 427 14.89 0.82 -8.72
N ARG A 428 14.12 0.33 -9.70
CA ARG A 428 12.87 -0.40 -9.46
C ARG A 428 13.12 -1.89 -9.63
N GLU A 429 12.67 -2.67 -8.66
CA GLU A 429 12.86 -4.12 -8.62
C GLU A 429 11.50 -4.80 -8.45
N LEU A 430 11.32 -5.93 -9.13
CA LEU A 430 10.26 -6.87 -8.81
C LEU A 430 10.85 -7.88 -7.85
N VAL A 431 10.26 -7.99 -6.67
CA VAL A 431 10.71 -8.94 -5.65
C VAL A 431 9.60 -9.93 -5.32
N LYS A 432 9.99 -11.05 -4.73
CA LYS A 432 9.12 -12.12 -4.27
C LYS A 432 9.41 -12.44 -2.80
N ILE A 433 8.38 -12.73 -2.03
CA ILE A 433 8.49 -13.21 -0.65
C ILE A 433 7.70 -14.52 -0.48
N PRO A 434 8.27 -15.57 0.14
CA PRO A 434 7.54 -16.79 0.47
C PRO A 434 6.53 -16.55 1.62
N LEU A 435 5.45 -17.35 1.65
CA LEU A 435 4.42 -17.29 2.70
C LEU A 435 4.82 -17.94 4.03
#